data_AF-A0A7X3SJK8-F1
#
_entry.id   AF-A0A7X3SJK8-F1
#
_cell.length_a   1.000
_cell.length_b   1.000
_cell.length_c   1.000
_cell.angle_alpha   90.00
_cell.angle_beta   90.00
_cell.angle_gamma   90.00
#
_symmetry.space_group_name_H-M   'P 1'
#
loop_
_entity.id
_entity.type
_entity.pdbx_description
1 polymer ?
#
loop_
_entity_poly.entity_id
_entity_poly.type
_entity_poly.pdbx_seq_one_letter_code
_entity_poly.pdbx_strand_id
1 'polypeptide(L)'
;MSLKNDLMSRGYVEIGTEGKCKYYVKAGEKYAVAIAVYKEIEYPLIVENTVFANIGYPSIWINKRTSKMLVPSIQVCKRKYISIHNHVLPVQGWEEVDHINHNRFFCVESNLRYCTKDANAKNRASAVRMKNSVRGYRFKLLLQSNVRHAIPELKKHGFSIMDTGTWFSVESPDFLSKVDCYLAYRDTARVLYKGTGFEDFVYDIENDFSETTDLLIHHYILGNITEVQMRRINLKYWRHKLG
;
A
#
# COMPACT_ATOMS: atom_id res chain seq x y z
N MET A 1 -25.29 5.49 6.28
CA MET A 1 -25.15 5.07 7.69
C MET A 1 -23.70 5.35 8.08
N SER A 2 -23.41 5.85 9.29
CA SER A 2 -22.03 6.15 9.68
C SER A 2 -21.25 4.84 9.95
N LEU A 3 -19.94 4.82 9.70
CA LEU A 3 -19.09 3.65 9.98
C LEU A 3 -19.26 3.14 11.41
N LYS A 4 -19.38 4.06 12.38
CA LYS A 4 -19.70 3.73 13.77
C LYS A 4 -20.96 2.86 13.88
N ASN A 5 -22.06 3.29 13.27
CA ASN A 5 -23.34 2.58 13.40
C ASN A 5 -23.25 1.18 12.77
N ASP A 6 -22.56 1.06 11.63
CA ASP A 6 -22.34 -0.22 10.97
C ASP A 6 -21.52 -1.17 11.86
N LEU A 7 -20.45 -0.69 12.49
CA LEU A 7 -19.62 -1.47 13.41
C LEU A 7 -20.42 -1.94 14.62
N MET A 8 -21.13 -1.03 15.29
CA MET A 8 -21.94 -1.35 16.47
C MET A 8 -23.05 -2.36 16.14
N SER A 9 -23.71 -2.22 14.99
CA SER A 9 -24.75 -3.16 14.53
C SER A 9 -24.23 -4.58 14.30
N ARG A 10 -22.92 -4.74 14.11
CA ARG A 10 -22.23 -6.02 13.88
C ARG A 10 -21.57 -6.59 15.13
N GLY A 11 -21.83 -5.98 16.30
CA GLY A 11 -21.34 -6.44 17.59
C GLY A 11 -19.93 -5.97 17.94
N TYR A 12 -19.38 -4.98 17.23
CA TYR A 12 -18.19 -4.28 17.72
C TYR A 12 -18.54 -3.41 18.93
N VAL A 13 -17.64 -3.37 19.90
CA VAL A 13 -17.76 -2.57 21.11
C VAL A 13 -16.78 -1.40 21.02
N GLU A 14 -17.29 -0.19 21.25
CA GLU A 14 -16.46 1.01 21.38
C GLU A 14 -15.69 0.96 22.71
N ILE A 15 -14.36 1.01 22.64
CA ILE A 15 -13.50 1.24 23.80
C ILE A 15 -12.98 2.68 23.72
N GLY A 16 -13.30 3.48 24.75
CA GLY A 16 -12.90 4.88 24.84
C GLY A 16 -11.47 5.02 25.32
N THR A 17 -10.64 5.81 24.62
CA THR A 17 -9.33 6.24 25.11
C THR A 17 -9.36 7.63 25.73
N GLU A 18 -8.28 7.97 26.44
CA GLU A 18 -8.00 9.32 26.95
C GLU A 18 -7.84 10.40 25.84
N GLY A 19 -7.92 10.03 24.55
CA GLY A 19 -7.75 10.94 23.41
C GLY A 19 -8.93 10.96 22.43
N LYS A 20 -8.79 11.67 21.31
CA LYS A 20 -9.82 11.76 20.25
C LYS A 20 -9.96 10.49 19.40
N CYS A 21 -9.26 9.41 19.75
CA CYS A 21 -9.32 8.15 19.02
C CYS A 21 -10.32 7.20 19.66
N LYS A 22 -11.15 6.57 18.84
CA LYS A 22 -12.12 5.56 19.26
C LYS A 22 -11.73 4.21 18.69
N TYR A 23 -11.86 3.17 19.48
CA TYR A 23 -11.49 1.82 19.09
C TYR A 23 -12.73 0.96 19.06
N TYR A 24 -12.90 0.19 18.01
CA TYR A 24 -14.00 -0.73 17.83
C TYR A 24 -13.41 -2.12 17.73
N VAL A 25 -13.62 -2.92 18.78
CA VAL A 25 -13.11 -4.29 18.87
C VAL A 25 -14.28 -5.25 18.97
N LYS A 26 -14.08 -6.49 18.52
CA LYS A 26 -15.05 -7.56 18.67
C LYS A 26 -14.32 -8.83 19.05
N ALA A 27 -14.76 -9.50 20.12
CA ALA A 27 -14.13 -10.73 20.58
C ALA A 27 -14.21 -11.81 19.48
N GLY A 28 -13.11 -12.54 19.27
CA GLY A 28 -13.02 -13.59 18.24
C GLY A 28 -12.73 -13.08 16.82
N GLU A 29 -12.78 -11.78 16.56
CA GLU A 29 -12.36 -11.22 15.26
C GLU A 29 -10.85 -11.00 15.20
N LYS A 30 -10.24 -11.27 14.04
CA LYS A 30 -8.81 -11.02 13.80
C LYS A 30 -8.48 -9.53 13.80
N TYR A 31 -9.37 -8.72 13.21
CA TYR A 31 -9.13 -7.31 12.96
C TYR A 31 -10.05 -6.42 13.77
N ALA A 32 -9.56 -5.23 14.06
CA ALA A 32 -10.29 -4.19 14.74
C ALA A 32 -10.09 -2.83 14.05
N VAL A 33 -10.96 -1.88 14.37
CA VAL A 33 -10.95 -0.56 13.75
C VAL A 33 -10.64 0.51 14.79
N ALA A 34 -9.60 1.30 14.55
CA ALA A 34 -9.42 2.56 15.25
C ALA A 34 -9.93 3.70 14.35
N ILE A 35 -10.58 4.70 14.93
CA ILE A 35 -10.97 5.92 14.24
C ILE A 35 -10.20 7.06 14.90
N ALA A 36 -9.17 7.55 14.22
CA ALA A 36 -8.37 8.68 14.69
C ALA A 36 -8.88 9.98 14.05
N VAL A 37 -8.90 11.07 14.81
CA VAL A 37 -9.42 12.36 14.34
C VAL A 37 -8.27 13.35 14.14
N TYR A 38 -8.20 13.96 12.95
CA TYR A 38 -7.28 15.05 12.65
C TYR A 38 -8.00 16.18 11.93
N LYS A 39 -8.00 17.38 12.53
CA LYS A 39 -8.74 18.55 12.04
C LYS A 39 -10.21 18.22 11.72
N GLU A 40 -10.89 17.54 12.66
CA GLU A 40 -12.30 17.14 12.55
C GLU A 40 -12.60 16.09 11.47
N ILE A 41 -11.58 15.61 10.76
CA ILE A 41 -11.71 14.52 9.79
C ILE A 41 -11.38 13.19 10.50
N GLU A 42 -12.25 12.21 10.32
CA GLU A 42 -12.06 10.85 10.79
C GLU A 42 -11.19 10.05 9.80
N TYR A 43 -10.18 9.37 10.32
CA TYR A 43 -9.31 8.47 9.58
C TYR A 43 -9.50 7.09 10.18
N PRO A 44 -10.23 6.18 9.52
CA PRO A 44 -10.33 4.81 9.97
C PRO A 44 -9.01 4.07 9.71
N LEU A 45 -8.63 3.23 10.66
CA LEU A 45 -7.44 2.40 10.63
C LEU A 45 -7.83 0.97 10.94
N ILE A 46 -7.24 0.03 10.21
CA ILE A 46 -7.40 -1.39 10.45
C ILE A 46 -6.11 -1.91 11.09
N VAL A 47 -6.25 -2.59 12.22
CA VAL A 47 -5.15 -3.20 12.97
C VAL A 47 -5.55 -4.60 13.43
N GLU A 48 -4.58 -5.42 13.81
CA GLU A 48 -4.92 -6.67 14.48
C GLU A 48 -5.52 -6.39 15.86
N ASN A 49 -6.49 -7.19 16.27
CA ASN A 49 -7.20 -7.03 17.53
C ASN A 49 -6.24 -7.16 18.74
N THR A 50 -5.18 -7.95 18.59
CA THR A 50 -4.12 -8.17 19.57
C THR A 50 -3.22 -6.95 19.81
N VAL A 51 -3.16 -6.01 18.85
CA VAL A 51 -2.33 -4.80 18.98
C VAL A 51 -2.71 -4.02 20.25
N PHE A 52 -3.99 -4.00 20.61
CA PHE A 52 -4.50 -3.30 21.80
C PHE A 52 -4.11 -3.94 23.13
N ALA A 53 -3.79 -5.24 23.14
CA ALA A 53 -3.27 -5.89 24.34
C ALA A 53 -1.81 -5.47 24.62
N ASN A 54 -1.06 -5.13 23.55
CA ASN A 54 0.37 -4.82 23.61
C ASN A 54 0.66 -3.31 23.68
N ILE A 55 -0.27 -2.47 23.23
CA ILE A 55 -0.25 -1.04 23.53
C ILE A 55 -1.06 -0.80 24.79
N GLY A 56 -0.37 -0.67 25.92
CA GLY A 56 -1.02 -0.19 27.14
C GLY A 56 -1.52 1.23 26.89
N TYR A 57 -2.79 1.36 26.48
CA TYR A 57 -3.58 2.59 26.37
C TYR A 57 -2.75 3.90 26.48
N PRO A 58 -2.23 4.44 25.35
CA PRO A 58 -2.82 5.71 24.90
C PRO A 58 -3.13 5.78 23.39
N SER A 59 -4.01 6.75 23.07
CA SER A 59 -4.58 7.10 21.77
C SER A 59 -3.63 7.03 20.57
N ILE A 60 -4.10 6.41 19.48
CA ILE A 60 -3.54 6.57 18.13
C ILE A 60 -3.80 8.01 17.68
N TRP A 61 -2.73 8.67 17.26
CA TRP A 61 -2.73 9.99 16.68
C TRP A 61 -2.44 9.92 15.19
N ILE A 62 -2.94 10.92 14.48
CA ILE A 62 -2.48 11.20 13.13
C ILE A 62 -1.36 12.23 13.22
N ASN A 63 -0.13 11.77 12.99
CA ASN A 63 1.04 12.64 12.94
C ASN A 63 1.24 13.17 11.51
N LYS A 64 1.64 14.44 11.41
CA LYS A 64 1.99 15.08 10.15
C LYS A 64 3.50 14.97 9.93
N ARG A 65 3.93 13.97 9.18
CA ARG A 65 5.37 13.72 8.91
C ARG A 65 5.95 14.67 7.85
N THR A 66 5.13 15.09 6.89
CA THR A 66 5.44 16.15 5.91
C THR A 66 4.19 16.96 5.62
N SER A 67 4.28 18.03 4.82
CA SER A 67 3.13 18.91 4.49
C SER A 67 1.88 18.15 4.00
N LYS A 68 2.04 16.96 3.39
CA LYS A 68 0.97 16.15 2.80
C LYS A 68 0.82 14.75 3.42
N MET A 69 1.75 14.31 4.28
CA MET A 69 1.78 12.92 4.73
C MET A 69 1.28 12.78 6.17
N LEU A 70 0.06 12.30 6.30
CA LEU A 70 -0.56 11.87 7.56
C LEU A 70 -0.14 10.43 7.84
N VAL A 71 0.26 10.14 9.08
CA VAL A 71 0.75 8.82 9.50
C VAL A 71 0.16 8.47 10.87
N PRO A 72 -0.52 7.32 10.98
CA PRO A 72 -0.92 6.74 12.26
C PRO A 72 0.27 6.49 13.20
N SER A 73 0.18 7.00 14.42
CA SER A 73 1.23 6.90 15.43
C SER A 73 0.64 6.65 16.81
N ILE A 74 1.30 5.81 17.61
CA ILE A 74 0.99 5.60 19.02
C ILE A 74 1.79 6.63 19.83
N GLN A 75 1.13 7.32 20.74
CA GLN A 75 1.83 8.16 21.73
C GLN A 75 2.34 7.25 22.84
N VAL A 76 3.65 7.22 23.06
CA VAL A 76 4.26 6.39 24.12
C VAL A 76 4.64 7.22 25.36
N CYS A 77 4.77 8.55 25.22
CA CYS A 77 4.81 9.50 26.33
C CYS A 77 4.47 10.92 25.82
N LYS A 78 4.46 11.93 26.72
CA LYS A 78 3.98 13.32 26.46
C LYS A 78 4.47 13.94 25.14
N ARG A 79 5.64 13.57 24.63
CA ARG A 79 6.20 14.09 23.35
C ARG A 79 6.83 13.03 22.45
N LYS A 80 6.64 11.74 22.73
CA LYS A 80 7.24 10.66 21.95
C LYS A 80 6.13 9.87 21.25
N TYR A 81 6.26 9.76 19.93
CA TYR A 81 5.33 9.05 19.07
C TYR A 81 6.11 8.01 18.26
N ILE A 82 5.52 6.82 18.13
CA ILE A 82 6.05 5.74 17.30
C ILE A 82 5.01 5.44 16.24
N SER A 83 5.41 5.26 14.98
CA SER A 83 4.43 4.89 13.95
C SER A 83 3.84 3.52 14.27
N ILE A 84 2.52 3.35 14.06
CA ILE A 84 1.85 2.11 14.41
C ILE A 84 2.42 0.90 13.66
N HIS A 85 2.82 1.05 12.39
CA HIS A 85 3.43 -0.06 11.65
C HIS A 85 4.79 -0.46 12.21
N ASN A 86 5.54 0.46 12.84
CA ASN A 86 6.79 0.14 13.54
C ASN A 86 6.54 -0.46 14.94
N HIS A 87 5.33 -0.34 15.46
CA HIS A 87 4.93 -1.06 16.66
C HIS A 87 4.52 -2.50 16.32
N VAL A 88 3.75 -2.67 15.24
CA VAL A 88 3.31 -3.99 14.74
C VAL A 88 4.48 -4.79 14.19
N LEU A 89 5.35 -4.16 13.40
CA LEU A 89 6.53 -4.76 12.81
C LEU A 89 7.79 -3.93 13.19
N PRO A 90 8.40 -4.18 14.36
CA PRO A 90 9.52 -3.39 14.86
C PRO A 90 10.75 -3.50 13.95
N VAL A 91 11.25 -2.36 13.50
CA VAL A 91 12.47 -2.27 12.70
C VAL A 91 13.71 -2.53 13.55
N GLN A 92 14.62 -3.38 13.07
CA GLN A 92 15.96 -3.56 13.66
C GLN A 92 17.03 -3.12 12.66
N GLY A 93 17.91 -2.20 13.08
CA GLY A 93 19.03 -1.74 12.25
C GLY A 93 18.61 -0.84 11.07
N TRP A 94 18.92 -1.27 9.85
CA TRP A 94 18.86 -0.45 8.61
C TRP A 94 17.58 -0.65 7.78
N GLU A 95 16.65 -1.47 8.26
CA GLU A 95 15.44 -1.84 7.54
C GLU A 95 14.39 -0.72 7.57
N GLU A 96 13.46 -0.74 6.62
CA GLU A 96 12.24 0.06 6.62
C GLU A 96 11.02 -0.86 6.56
N VAL A 97 9.86 -0.37 6.99
CA VAL A 97 8.57 -1.07 6.83
C VAL A 97 7.83 -0.52 5.63
N ASP A 98 7.38 -1.42 4.76
CA ASP A 98 6.55 -1.15 3.59
C ASP A 98 5.13 -1.69 3.79
N HIS A 99 4.14 -1.04 3.16
CA HIS A 99 2.76 -1.53 3.11
C HIS A 99 2.52 -2.16 1.75
N ILE A 100 2.25 -3.47 1.73
CA ILE A 100 2.06 -4.24 0.49
C ILE A 100 0.92 -3.65 -0.36
N ASN A 101 -0.13 -3.17 0.29
CA ASN A 101 -1.28 -2.57 -0.37
C ASN A 101 -1.23 -1.03 -0.50
N HIS A 102 -0.08 -0.41 -0.21
CA HIS A 102 0.12 1.04 -0.22
C HIS A 102 -0.81 1.87 0.70
N ASN A 103 -1.63 1.23 1.54
CA ASN A 103 -2.52 1.92 2.47
C ASN A 103 -1.89 2.04 3.87
N ARG A 104 -1.44 3.25 4.19
CA ARG A 104 -0.81 3.61 5.49
C ARG A 104 -1.71 3.46 6.73
N PHE A 105 -3.01 3.25 6.54
CA PHE A 105 -4.01 3.07 7.59
C PHE A 105 -4.40 1.59 7.74
N PHE A 106 -3.87 0.69 6.91
CA PHE A 106 -4.02 -0.76 7.03
C PHE A 106 -2.75 -1.37 7.64
N CYS A 107 -2.68 -1.33 8.97
CA CYS A 107 -1.50 -1.66 9.76
C CYS A 107 -1.65 -3.01 10.46
N VAL A 108 -1.88 -4.04 9.65
CA VAL A 108 -1.92 -5.45 10.08
C VAL A 108 -0.62 -6.12 9.66
N GLU A 109 -0.11 -7.05 10.45
CA GLU A 109 1.18 -7.72 10.20
C GLU A 109 1.25 -8.32 8.80
N SER A 110 0.16 -8.97 8.33
CA SER A 110 0.10 -9.57 7.00
C SER A 110 0.15 -8.59 5.82
N ASN A 111 0.06 -7.28 6.06
CA ASN A 111 0.23 -6.23 5.04
C ASN A 111 1.56 -5.48 5.17
N LEU A 112 2.32 -5.76 6.23
CA LEU A 112 3.59 -5.11 6.49
C LEU A 112 4.72 -6.07 6.13
N ARG A 113 5.82 -5.50 5.64
CA ARG A 113 7.05 -6.26 5.38
C ARG A 113 8.27 -5.40 5.60
N TYR A 114 9.36 -6.03 5.98
CA TYR A 114 10.68 -5.41 5.96
C TYR A 114 11.13 -5.19 4.52
N CYS A 115 11.82 -4.08 4.31
CA CYS A 115 12.40 -3.72 3.03
C CYS A 115 13.65 -2.89 3.24
N THR A 116 14.58 -2.95 2.29
CA THR A 116 15.66 -1.96 2.24
C THR A 116 15.11 -0.62 1.76
N LYS A 117 15.80 0.48 2.07
CA LYS A 117 15.46 1.80 1.52
C LYS A 117 15.37 1.79 -0.01
N ASP A 118 16.20 1.00 -0.69
CA ASP A 118 16.16 0.85 -2.15
C ASP A 118 14.95 0.05 -2.64
N ALA A 119 14.55 -1.00 -1.91
CA ALA A 119 13.32 -1.74 -2.21
C ALA A 119 12.08 -0.88 -1.99
N ASN A 120 12.05 -0.11 -0.89
CA ASN A 120 10.97 0.84 -0.60
C ASN A 120 10.94 1.99 -1.61
N ALA A 121 12.11 2.49 -2.02
CA ALA A 121 12.22 3.46 -3.09
C ALA A 121 11.64 2.88 -4.37
N LYS A 122 12.09 1.71 -4.83
CA LYS A 122 11.54 1.03 -6.03
C LYS A 122 10.03 0.79 -5.97
N ASN A 123 9.49 0.51 -4.77
CA ASN A 123 8.06 0.37 -4.54
C ASN A 123 7.30 1.71 -4.57
N ARG A 124 7.93 2.82 -4.14
CA ARG A 124 7.32 4.17 -4.05
C ARG A 124 7.54 5.04 -5.30
N ALA A 125 8.64 4.85 -6.03
CA ALA A 125 9.05 5.61 -7.21
C ALA A 125 10.27 4.94 -7.89
N SER A 126 10.43 5.13 -9.20
CA SER A 126 11.74 5.14 -9.88
C SER A 126 12.39 3.83 -10.38
N ALA A 127 11.61 2.98 -11.03
CA ALA A 127 12.08 2.46 -12.33
C ALA A 127 11.17 2.85 -13.50
N VAL A 128 9.95 3.35 -13.25
CA VAL A 128 9.07 3.85 -14.31
C VAL A 128 9.25 5.36 -14.44
N ARG A 129 10.05 5.80 -15.40
CA ARG A 129 9.86 7.16 -15.95
C ARG A 129 8.66 7.08 -16.89
N MET A 130 7.46 7.38 -16.38
CA MET A 130 6.32 7.63 -17.27
C MET A 130 6.67 8.87 -18.10
N LYS A 131 6.98 8.66 -19.36
CA LYS A 131 7.15 9.77 -20.30
C LYS A 131 5.82 9.97 -21.00
N ASN A 132 5.20 11.13 -20.80
CA ASN A 132 4.17 11.59 -21.71
C ASN A 132 4.80 11.68 -23.10
N SER A 133 4.36 10.83 -24.02
CA SER A 133 4.61 11.02 -25.45
C SER A 133 3.37 11.67 -26.04
N VAL A 134 3.50 12.35 -27.18
CA VAL A 134 2.34 12.87 -27.95
C VAL A 134 1.39 11.73 -28.39
N ARG A 135 1.80 10.46 -28.22
CA ARG A 135 1.12 9.25 -28.71
C ARG A 135 0.49 8.37 -27.61
N GLY A 136 0.73 8.65 -26.33
CA GLY A 136 0.17 7.86 -25.21
C GLY A 136 1.07 7.80 -23.97
N TYR A 137 0.85 6.78 -23.15
CA TYR A 137 1.60 6.49 -21.92
C TYR A 137 2.58 5.34 -22.13
N ARG A 138 3.82 5.47 -21.66
CA ARG A 138 4.83 4.41 -21.73
C ARG A 138 5.70 4.41 -20.48
N PHE A 139 6.31 3.27 -20.19
CA PHE A 139 7.31 3.14 -19.14
C PHE A 139 8.65 2.70 -19.70
N LYS A 140 9.73 3.17 -19.06
CA LYS A 140 11.10 2.78 -19.38
C LYS A 140 11.80 2.25 -18.14
N LEU A 141 12.25 1.00 -18.17
CA LEU A 141 13.02 0.34 -17.11
C LEU A 141 14.51 0.35 -17.45
N LEU A 142 15.35 0.49 -16.44
CA LEU A 142 16.80 0.28 -16.54
C LEU A 142 17.16 -0.98 -15.76
N LEU A 143 17.72 -1.97 -16.46
CA LEU A 143 17.89 -3.33 -15.96
C LEU A 143 19.34 -3.78 -16.00
N GLN A 144 19.73 -4.57 -15.00
CA GLN A 144 21.05 -5.19 -14.89
C GLN A 144 21.18 -6.42 -15.79
N SER A 145 22.42 -6.85 -16.04
CA SER A 145 22.72 -7.99 -16.92
C SER A 145 22.10 -9.33 -16.46
N ASN A 146 21.83 -9.51 -15.17
CA ASN A 146 21.25 -10.75 -14.62
C ASN A 146 19.82 -11.07 -15.12
N VAL A 147 19.08 -10.07 -15.62
CA VAL A 147 17.73 -10.27 -16.19
C VAL A 147 17.71 -10.30 -17.73
N ARG A 148 18.88 -10.42 -18.37
CA ARG A 148 19.00 -10.52 -19.85
C ARG A 148 18.24 -11.71 -20.45
N HIS A 149 18.03 -12.77 -19.69
CA HIS A 149 17.28 -13.95 -20.11
C HIS A 149 15.83 -13.61 -20.54
N ALA A 150 15.26 -12.51 -20.04
CA ALA A 150 13.91 -12.06 -20.38
C ALA A 150 13.82 -11.27 -21.71
N ILE A 151 14.94 -10.85 -22.30
CA ILE A 151 14.96 -10.02 -23.52
C ILE A 151 14.17 -10.62 -24.70
N PRO A 152 14.30 -11.92 -25.04
CA PRO A 152 13.56 -12.48 -26.16
C PRO A 152 12.04 -12.37 -25.98
N GLU A 153 11.55 -12.60 -24.77
CA GLU A 153 10.12 -12.51 -24.45
C GLU A 153 9.63 -11.06 -24.48
N LEU A 154 10.40 -10.13 -23.90
CA LEU A 154 10.10 -8.69 -23.99
C LEU A 154 9.98 -8.21 -25.44
N LYS A 155 10.89 -8.63 -26.33
CA LYS A 155 10.80 -8.26 -27.75
C LYS A 155 9.53 -8.78 -28.42
N LYS A 156 9.07 -10.00 -28.08
CA LYS A 156 7.80 -10.54 -28.61
C LYS A 156 6.60 -9.70 -28.19
N HIS A 157 6.62 -9.13 -26.98
CA HIS A 157 5.56 -8.24 -26.46
C HIS A 157 5.73 -6.78 -26.91
N GLY A 158 6.57 -6.51 -27.91
CA GLY A 158 6.71 -5.18 -28.52
C GLY A 158 7.58 -4.19 -27.75
N PHE A 159 8.36 -4.66 -26.76
CA PHE A 159 9.28 -3.80 -26.04
C PHE A 159 10.51 -3.43 -26.88
N SER A 160 10.88 -2.15 -26.82
CA SER A 160 12.13 -1.65 -27.38
C SER A 160 13.28 -1.84 -26.40
N ILE A 161 14.39 -2.42 -26.87
CA ILE A 161 15.55 -2.76 -26.04
C ILE A 161 16.76 -1.97 -26.53
N MET A 162 17.39 -1.21 -25.63
CA MET A 162 18.67 -0.54 -25.88
C MET A 162 19.71 -1.12 -24.93
N ASP A 163 20.70 -1.80 -25.47
CA ASP A 163 21.75 -2.51 -24.73
C ASP A 163 23.05 -1.69 -24.75
N THR A 164 23.58 -1.36 -23.58
CA THR A 164 24.85 -0.63 -23.42
C THR A 164 25.97 -1.51 -22.84
N GLY A 165 25.79 -2.84 -22.82
CA GLY A 165 26.74 -3.82 -22.29
C GLY A 165 26.55 -4.09 -20.79
N THR A 166 26.82 -3.12 -19.93
CA THR A 166 26.65 -3.32 -18.47
C THR A 166 25.19 -3.25 -18.03
N TRP A 167 24.40 -2.45 -18.73
CA TRP A 167 22.98 -2.24 -18.49
C TRP A 167 22.21 -2.35 -19.79
N PHE A 168 20.93 -2.64 -19.71
CA PHE A 168 20.03 -2.44 -20.83
C PHE A 168 18.77 -1.71 -20.37
N SER A 169 18.20 -0.93 -21.28
CA SER A 169 16.96 -0.23 -21.03
C SER A 169 15.84 -0.81 -21.87
N VAL A 170 14.70 -1.02 -21.22
CA VAL A 170 13.50 -1.62 -21.77
C VAL A 170 12.42 -0.55 -21.81
N GLU A 171 11.86 -0.28 -22.98
CA GLU A 171 10.81 0.71 -23.16
C GLU A 171 9.56 0.04 -23.72
N SER A 172 8.42 0.28 -23.06
CA SER A 172 7.14 -0.30 -23.44
C SER A 172 6.58 0.30 -24.73
N PRO A 173 5.65 -0.38 -25.42
CA PRO A 173 4.77 0.30 -26.37
C PRO A 173 3.97 1.43 -25.70
N ASP A 174 3.35 2.28 -26.53
CA ASP A 174 2.42 3.31 -26.05
C ASP A 174 1.09 2.65 -25.63
N PHE A 175 0.57 3.05 -24.47
CA PHE A 175 -0.72 2.65 -23.91
C PHE A 175 -1.71 3.82 -23.93
N LEU A 176 -2.99 3.50 -24.11
CA LEU A 176 -4.06 4.51 -24.20
C LEU A 176 -4.41 5.15 -22.85
N SER A 177 -4.15 4.47 -21.73
CA SER A 177 -4.42 5.00 -20.40
C SER A 177 -3.25 4.79 -19.42
N LYS A 178 -3.16 5.63 -18.39
CA LYS A 178 -2.17 5.46 -17.32
C LYS A 178 -2.34 4.13 -16.60
N VAL A 179 -3.58 3.71 -16.37
CA VAL A 179 -3.88 2.45 -15.69
C VAL A 179 -3.39 1.26 -16.50
N ASP A 180 -3.64 1.23 -17.80
CA ASP A 180 -3.16 0.14 -18.65
C ASP A 180 -1.63 0.10 -18.69
N CYS A 181 -0.98 1.27 -18.67
CA CYS A 181 0.47 1.38 -18.54
C CYS A 181 0.98 0.80 -17.20
N TYR A 182 0.30 1.07 -16.07
CA TYR A 182 0.66 0.47 -14.77
C TYR A 182 0.41 -1.04 -14.73
N LEU A 183 -0.69 -1.53 -15.30
CA LEU A 183 -0.98 -2.98 -15.38
C LEU A 183 0.09 -3.69 -16.22
N ALA A 184 0.43 -3.15 -17.38
CA ALA A 184 1.49 -3.70 -18.23
C ALA A 184 2.86 -3.65 -17.53
N TYR A 185 3.16 -2.58 -16.79
CA TYR A 185 4.38 -2.50 -15.99
C TYR A 185 4.44 -3.62 -14.95
N ARG A 186 3.37 -3.81 -14.18
CA ARG A 186 3.28 -4.87 -13.17
C ARG A 186 3.53 -6.24 -13.80
N ASP A 187 2.83 -6.57 -14.88
CA ASP A 187 2.93 -7.87 -15.53
C ASP A 187 4.36 -8.10 -16.08
N THR A 188 4.95 -7.06 -16.66
CA THR A 188 6.35 -7.08 -17.13
C THR A 188 7.34 -7.26 -15.98
N ALA A 189 7.17 -6.52 -14.89
CA ALA A 189 8.05 -6.56 -13.73
C ALA A 189 7.97 -7.92 -13.01
N ARG A 190 6.79 -8.55 -12.93
CA ARG A 190 6.63 -9.91 -12.40
C ARG A 190 7.44 -10.94 -13.17
N VAL A 191 7.52 -10.82 -14.50
CA VAL A 191 8.35 -11.71 -15.33
C VAL A 191 9.84 -11.41 -15.10
N LEU A 192 10.22 -10.13 -15.10
CA LEU A 192 11.61 -9.70 -14.94
C LEU A 192 12.24 -10.10 -13.60
N TYR A 193 11.48 -9.98 -12.52
CA TYR A 193 11.98 -10.20 -11.17
C TYR A 193 11.68 -11.58 -10.62
N LYS A 194 11.08 -12.48 -11.40
CA LYS A 194 10.74 -13.84 -10.96
C LYS A 194 11.99 -14.57 -10.43
N GLY A 195 11.94 -15.04 -9.18
CA GLY A 195 13.03 -15.78 -8.55
C GLY A 195 14.20 -14.91 -8.10
N THR A 196 14.03 -13.59 -8.01
CA THR A 196 15.08 -12.66 -7.58
C THR A 196 14.90 -12.15 -6.14
N GLY A 197 13.76 -12.46 -5.52
CA GLY A 197 13.29 -11.87 -4.25
C GLY A 197 12.66 -10.48 -4.43
N PHE A 198 12.76 -9.86 -5.61
CA PHE A 198 12.15 -8.56 -5.89
C PHE A 198 10.73 -8.66 -6.46
N GLU A 199 10.25 -9.85 -6.79
CA GLU A 199 8.88 -10.07 -7.29
C GLU A 199 7.81 -9.55 -6.33
N ASP A 200 8.06 -9.62 -5.03
CA ASP A 200 7.14 -9.14 -4.01
C ASP A 200 7.03 -7.61 -4.03
N PHE A 201 8.09 -6.90 -4.42
CA PHE A 201 8.18 -5.44 -4.41
C PHE A 201 7.69 -4.77 -5.70
N VAL A 202 7.08 -5.55 -6.60
CA VAL A 202 6.49 -5.03 -7.83
C VAL A 202 5.21 -4.26 -7.50
N TYR A 203 5.18 -2.98 -7.88
CA TYR A 203 3.98 -2.15 -7.75
C TYR A 203 2.80 -2.77 -8.51
N ASP A 204 1.68 -2.97 -7.79
CA ASP A 204 0.44 -3.51 -8.33
C ASP A 204 -0.69 -2.50 -8.10
N ILE A 205 -1.09 -1.80 -9.16
CA ILE A 205 -2.16 -0.80 -9.11
C ILE A 205 -3.51 -1.40 -8.68
N GLU A 206 -3.75 -2.68 -8.93
CA GLU A 206 -4.98 -3.34 -8.44
C GLU A 206 -4.97 -3.52 -6.92
N ASN A 207 -3.76 -3.56 -6.33
CA ASN A 207 -3.53 -3.65 -4.89
C ASN A 207 -3.13 -2.30 -4.26
N ASP A 208 -3.14 -1.20 -5.01
CA ASP A 208 -2.90 0.13 -4.45
C ASP A 208 -4.19 0.65 -3.81
N PHE A 209 -4.30 0.53 -2.49
CA PHE A 209 -5.43 1.02 -1.71
C PHE A 209 -5.11 2.35 -1.01
N SER A 210 -4.10 3.09 -1.46
CA SER A 210 -3.60 4.30 -0.78
C SER A 210 -4.66 5.39 -0.56
N GLU A 211 -5.75 5.36 -1.34
CA GLU A 211 -6.86 6.32 -1.28
C GLU A 211 -8.26 5.67 -1.20
N THR A 212 -8.31 4.37 -0.95
CA THR A 212 -9.55 3.57 -0.92
C THR A 212 -9.66 2.73 0.35
N THR A 213 -9.29 3.30 1.51
CA THR A 213 -9.37 2.64 2.84
C THR A 213 -10.76 2.05 3.11
N ASP A 214 -11.83 2.72 2.67
CA ASP A 214 -13.20 2.23 2.86
C ASP A 214 -13.43 0.85 2.21
N LEU A 215 -12.78 0.55 1.08
CA LEU A 215 -12.85 -0.77 0.46
C LEU A 215 -12.20 -1.85 1.33
N LEU A 216 -11.10 -1.52 2.01
CA LEU A 216 -10.46 -2.42 2.96
C LEU A 216 -11.36 -2.67 4.17
N ILE A 217 -12.10 -1.66 4.64
CA ILE A 217 -13.09 -1.83 5.72
C ILE A 217 -14.23 -2.74 5.29
N HIS A 218 -14.79 -2.51 4.10
CA HIS A 218 -15.85 -3.35 3.55
C HIS A 218 -15.44 -4.83 3.45
N HIS A 219 -14.19 -5.10 3.05
CA HIS A 219 -13.68 -6.45 2.93
C HIS A 219 -13.27 -7.07 4.29
N TYR A 220 -12.33 -6.46 5.00
CA TYR A 220 -11.68 -7.05 6.17
C TYR A 220 -12.46 -6.90 7.49
N ILE A 221 -13.39 -5.93 7.57
CA ILE A 221 -14.13 -5.63 8.79
C ILE A 221 -15.61 -5.96 8.63
N LEU A 222 -16.25 -5.47 7.56
CA LEU A 222 -17.68 -5.66 7.35
C LEU A 222 -18.01 -6.98 6.64
N GLY A 223 -17.02 -7.60 5.98
CA GLY A 223 -17.20 -8.86 5.26
C GLY A 223 -18.30 -8.81 4.19
N ASN A 224 -18.63 -7.64 3.68
CA ASN A 224 -19.76 -7.45 2.76
C ASN A 224 -19.34 -7.43 1.28
N ILE A 225 -18.04 -7.47 1.00
CA ILE A 225 -17.48 -7.68 -0.33
C ILE A 225 -16.37 -8.73 -0.29
N THR A 226 -16.28 -9.52 -1.35
CA THR A 226 -15.18 -10.45 -1.59
C THR A 226 -13.91 -9.72 -2.01
N GLU A 227 -12.76 -10.38 -1.92
CA GLU A 227 -11.48 -9.82 -2.38
C GLU A 227 -11.52 -9.45 -3.88
N VAL A 228 -12.12 -10.30 -4.70
CA VAL A 228 -12.29 -10.07 -6.15
C VAL A 228 -13.12 -8.81 -6.40
N GLN A 229 -14.21 -8.62 -5.65
CA GLN A 229 -15.01 -7.40 -5.75
C GLN A 229 -14.23 -6.17 -5.29
N MET A 230 -13.51 -6.26 -4.17
CA MET A 230 -12.66 -5.19 -3.64
C MET A 230 -11.63 -4.70 -4.68
N ARG A 231 -10.83 -5.62 -5.24
CA ARG A 231 -9.83 -5.30 -6.28
C ARG A 231 -10.46 -4.70 -7.53
N ARG A 232 -11.60 -5.24 -7.99
CA ARG A 232 -12.32 -4.72 -9.16
C ARG A 232 -12.84 -3.29 -8.93
N ILE A 233 -13.37 -2.98 -7.75
CA ILE A 233 -13.83 -1.63 -7.42
C ILE A 233 -12.63 -0.68 -7.30
N ASN A 234 -11.53 -1.12 -6.70
CA ASN A 234 -10.30 -0.35 -6.59
C ASN A 234 -9.73 0.02 -7.97
N LEU A 235 -9.67 -0.95 -8.90
CA LEU A 235 -9.21 -0.68 -10.27
C LEU A 235 -10.12 0.32 -10.99
N LYS A 236 -11.44 0.26 -10.79
CA LYS A 236 -12.37 1.27 -11.34
C LYS A 236 -12.10 2.66 -10.78
N TYR A 237 -11.80 2.79 -9.49
CA TYR A 237 -11.40 4.06 -8.87
C TYR A 237 -10.15 4.63 -9.55
N TRP A 238 -9.09 3.84 -9.73
CA TRP A 238 -7.88 4.29 -10.40
C TRP A 238 -8.10 4.65 -11.86
N ARG A 239 -8.94 3.91 -12.59
CA ARG A 239 -9.34 4.26 -13.97
C ARG A 239 -10.03 5.61 -14.05
N HIS A 240 -10.93 5.91 -13.11
CA HIS A 240 -11.58 7.21 -13.05
C HIS A 240 -10.60 8.33 -12.69
N LYS A 241 -9.71 8.07 -11.74
CA LYS A 241 -8.80 9.09 -11.20
C LYS A 241 -7.63 9.44 -12.11
N LEU A 242 -7.09 8.44 -12.81
CA LEU A 242 -5.91 8.57 -13.67
C LEU A 242 -6.26 8.65 -15.16
N GLY A 243 -7.55 8.48 -15.49
CA GLY A 243 -8.11 8.62 -16.83
C GLY A 243 -8.03 10.04 -17.38
#